data_AF-A0A965FL27-F1
#
_entry.id   AF-A0A965FL27-F1
#
_cell.length_a   1.000
_cell.length_b   1.000
_cell.length_c   1.000
_cell.angle_alpha   90.00
_cell.angle_beta   90.00
_cell.angle_gamma   90.00
#
_symmetry.space_group_name_H-M   'P 1'
#
loop_
_entity.id
_entity.type
_entity.pdbx_description
1 polymer ?
#
loop_
_entity_poly.entity_id
_entity_poly.type
_entity_poly.pdbx_seq_one_letter_code
_entity_poly.pdbx_strand_id
1 'polypeptide(L)' 'MATRISGTPPAIALIKKLTAQFGPLIFFQSGGCCEGSGPMCMPANEFRKTPSDVKVGEVEGAAFYMGHSH' A
#
# COMPACT_ATOMS: atom_id res chain seq x y z
N MET A 1 11.09 -17.94 -0.45
CA MET A 1 9.97 -17.19 -1.06
C MET A 1 10.32 -15.72 -1.02
N ALA A 2 10.55 -15.09 -2.16
CA ALA A 2 10.84 -13.65 -2.19
C ALA A 2 9.53 -12.89 -1.92
N THR A 3 9.52 -12.06 -0.88
CA THR A 3 8.42 -11.12 -0.65
C THR A 3 8.45 -10.06 -1.74
N ARG A 4 7.34 -9.90 -2.46
CA ARG A 4 7.24 -8.98 -3.61
C ARG A 4 7.37 -7.50 -3.20
N ILE A 5 7.18 -7.20 -1.92
CA ILE A 5 7.30 -5.88 -1.30
C ILE A 5 8.15 -6.01 -0.04
N SER A 6 9.00 -5.01 0.22
CA SER A 6 9.74 -4.83 1.47
C SER A 6 9.86 -3.33 1.79
N GLY A 7 10.19 -3.01 3.03
CA GLY A 7 10.42 -1.64 3.48
C GLY A 7 11.82 -1.48 4.05
N THR A 8 12.43 -0.31 3.86
CA THR A 8 13.65 0.05 4.60
C THR A 8 13.32 0.25 6.08
N PRO A 9 14.30 0.16 7.00
CA PRO A 9 14.04 0.38 8.43
C PRO A 9 13.34 1.72 8.74
N PRO A 10 13.70 2.86 8.09
CA PRO A 10 12.96 4.12 8.26
C PRO A 10 11.51 4.06 7.75
N ALA A 11 11.25 3.38 6.63
CA ALA A 11 9.90 3.23 6.10
C ALA A 11 9.04 2.39 7.04
N ILE A 12 9.59 1.30 7.58
CA ILE A 12 8.94 0.44 8.57
C ILE A 12 8.59 1.24 9.84
N ALA A 13 9.52 2.05 10.34
CA ALA A 13 9.27 2.90 11.51
C ALA A 13 8.14 3.92 11.25
N LEU A 14 8.12 4.51 10.06
CA LEU A 14 7.07 5.45 9.66
C LEU A 14 5.69 4.76 9.56
N ILE A 15 5.63 3.57 8.95
CA ILE A 15 4.39 2.78 8.85
C ILE A 15 3.84 2.50 10.25
N LYS A 16 4.67 2.00 11.17
CA LYS A 16 4.25 1.73 12.56
C LYS A 16 3.69 2.97 13.25
N LYS A 17 4.36 4.11 13.09
CA LYS A 17 3.92 5.38 13.68
C LYS A 17 2.55 5.79 13.14
N LEU A 18 2.37 5.74 11.82
CA LEU A 18 1.11 6.10 11.19
C LEU A 18 0.01 5.10 11.56
N THR A 19 0.31 3.81 11.62
CA THR A 19 -0.65 2.77 12.02
C THR A 19 -1.11 2.94 13.46
N ALA A 20 -0.22 3.32 14.37
CA ALA A 20 -0.60 3.63 15.75
C ALA A 20 -1.51 4.87 15.85
N GLN A 21 -1.37 5.84 14.94
CA GLN A 21 -2.13 7.08 14.96
C GLN A 21 -3.49 6.97 14.25
N PHE A 22 -3.53 6.27 13.11
CA PHE A 22 -4.69 6.24 12.21
C PHE A 22 -5.37 4.87 12.12
N GLY A 23 -4.81 3.85 12.78
CA GLY A 23 -5.25 2.47 12.66
C GLY A 23 -4.66 1.76 11.42
N PRO A 24 -5.26 0.64 10.98
CA PRO A 24 -4.76 -0.12 9.83
C PRO A 24 -4.62 0.75 8.58
N LEU A 25 -3.50 0.60 7.86
CA LEU A 25 -3.18 1.39 6.67
C LEU A 25 -3.16 0.52 5.42
N ILE A 26 -3.33 1.16 4.26
CA ILE A 26 -3.07 0.57 2.96
C ILE A 26 -2.26 1.51 2.08
N PHE A 27 -1.50 0.91 1.18
CA PHE A 27 -0.83 1.60 0.09
C PHE A 27 -1.53 1.23 -1.22
N PHE A 28 -1.94 2.23 -1.99
CA PHE A 28 -2.59 2.03 -3.27
C PHE A 28 -1.79 2.71 -4.38
N GLN A 29 -1.46 1.95 -5.42
CA GLN A 29 -0.84 2.43 -6.63
C GLN A 29 -1.80 2.20 -7.80
N SER A 30 -2.18 3.28 -8.51
CA SER A 30 -2.87 3.11 -9.78
C SER A 30 -1.87 2.58 -10.82
N GLY A 31 -2.22 1.51 -11.54
CA GLY A 31 -1.37 0.93 -12.59
C GLY A 31 -1.40 1.72 -13.90
N GLY A 32 -1.65 3.03 -13.86
CA GLY A 32 -1.82 3.89 -15.04
C GLY A 32 -0.54 4.60 -15.45
N CYS A 33 -0.50 5.06 -16.70
CA CYS A 33 0.65 5.61 -17.44
C CYS A 33 1.41 6.81 -16.79
N CYS A 34 1.01 7.28 -15.61
CA CYS A 34 1.84 8.20 -14.84
C CYS A 34 2.96 7.42 -14.13
N GLU A 35 4.02 7.13 -14.89
CA GLU A 35 5.27 6.45 -14.52
C GLU A 35 6.11 7.22 -13.47
N GLY A 36 5.49 7.66 -12.37
CA GLY A 36 6.17 8.48 -11.36
C GLY A 36 5.37 8.87 -10.12
N SER A 37 4.06 8.56 -10.03
CA SER A 37 3.36 8.74 -8.75
C SER A 37 3.72 7.59 -7.81
N GLY A 38 4.32 7.91 -6.66
CA GLY A 38 4.48 6.93 -5.59
C GLY A 38 3.13 6.44 -5.06
N PRO A 39 3.12 5.33 -4.30
CA PRO A 39 1.91 4.78 -3.74
C PRO A 39 1.24 5.78 -2.78
N MET A 40 -0.08 5.91 -2.88
CA MET A 40 -0.86 6.66 -1.90
C MET A 40 -1.02 5.84 -0.62
N CYS A 41 -0.71 6.44 0.53
CA CYS A 41 -0.94 5.84 1.85
C CYS A 41 -2.22 6.40 2.46
N MET A 42 -3.14 5.53 2.89
CA MET A 42 -4.41 5.94 3.51
C MET A 42 -4.92 4.90 4.53
N PRO A 43 -5.84 5.27 5.43
CA PRO A 43 -6.52 4.34 6.32
C PRO A 43 -7.26 3.23 5.56
N ALA A 44 -7.21 2.00 6.07
CA ALA A 44 -7.80 0.84 5.41
C ALA A 44 -9.33 0.90 5.31
N ASN A 45 -9.98 1.62 6.22
CA ASN A 45 -11.43 1.85 6.20
C ASN A 45 -11.88 2.84 5.10
N GLU A 46 -10.96 3.64 4.55
CA GLU A 46 -11.23 4.59 3.48
C GLU A 46 -11.03 3.96 2.08
N PHE A 47 -10.31 2.83 2.02
CA PHE A 47 -10.05 2.15 0.77
C PHE A 47 -11.20 1.22 0.36
N ARG A 48 -11.82 1.53 -0.79
CA ARG A 48 -12.79 0.65 -1.45
C ARG A 48 -12.11 -0.16 -2.53
N LYS A 49 -11.84 -1.43 -2.23
CA LYS A 49 -11.31 -2.38 -3.19
C LYS A 49 -12.32 -2.62 -4.34
N THR A 50 -11.82 -2.57 -5.57
CA THR A 50 -12.52 -2.98 -6.78
C THR A 50 -12.04 -4.38 -7.24
N PRO A 51 -12.78 -5.09 -8.11
CA PRO A 51 -12.35 -6.37 -8.66
C PRO A 51 -10.99 -6.31 -9.40
N SER A 52 -10.63 -5.15 -9.93
CA SER A 52 -9.39 -4.91 -10.66
C SER A 52 -8.18 -4.64 -9.76
N ASP A 53 -8.38 -4.49 -8.45
CA ASP A 53 -7.31 -4.20 -7.49
C ASP A 53 -6.66 -5.49 -6.97
N VAL A 54 -5.36 -5.61 -7.21
CA VAL A 54 -4.56 -6.77 -6.84
C VAL A 54 -3.75 -6.45 -5.59
N LYS A 55 -3.86 -7.28 -4.55
CA LYS A 55 -2.97 -7.21 -3.38
C LYS A 55 -1.61 -7.78 -3.79
N VAL A 56 -0.60 -6.93 -3.85
CA VAL A 56 0.77 -7.28 -4.25
C VAL A 56 1.57 -7.83 -3.08
N GLY A 57 1.27 -7.36 -1.87
CA GLY A 57 1.96 -7.75 -0.66
C GLY A 57 1.49 -6.97 0.56
N GLU A 58 2.27 -7.04 1.62
CA GLU A 58 2.02 -6.38 2.88
C GLU A 58 3.35 -6.05 3.56
N VAL A 59 3.44 -4.90 4.23
CA VAL A 59 4.59 -4.49 5.02
C VAL A 59 4.11 -3.99 6.38
N GLU A 60 4.54 -4.65 7.46
CA GLU A 60 4.15 -4.31 8.84
C GLU A 60 2.64 -4.16 9.08
N GLY A 61 1.83 -5.01 8.44
CA GLY A 61 0.37 -4.95 8.54
C GLY A 61 -0.30 -4.00 7.53
N ALA A 62 0.49 -3.18 6.81
CA ALA A 62 -0.03 -2.30 5.77
C ALA A 62 -0.08 -3.02 4.41
N ALA A 63 -1.29 -3.23 3.89
CA ALA A 63 -1.50 -3.94 2.63
C ALA A 63 -1.17 -3.05 1.43
N PHE A 64 -0.51 -3.63 0.41
CA PHE A 64 -0.15 -2.93 -0.81
C PHE A 64 -1.00 -3.41 -1.98
N TYR A 65 -1.77 -2.51 -2.58
CA TYR A 65 -2.66 -2.76 -3.70
C TYR A 65 -2.17 -2.05 -4.96
N MET A 66 -2.29 -2.74 -6.09
CA MET A 66 -2.11 -2.15 -7.42
C MET A 66 -3.42 -2.29 -8.20
N GLY A 67 -3.96 -1.17 -8.67
CA GLY A 67 -5.10 -1.18 -9.58
C GLY A 67 -4.67 -1.51 -11.00
N HIS A 68 -5.40 -2.37 -11.70
CA HIS A 68 -5.18 -2.61 -13.12
C HIS A 68 -5.75 -1.44 -13.95
N SER A 69 -4.93 -0.86 -14.82
CA SER A 69 -5.44 -0.02 -15.90
C SER A 69 -5.90 -0.93 -17.02
N HIS A 70 -7.18 -0.84 -17.35
CA HIS A 70 -7.74 -1.46 -18.53
C HIS A 70 -7.04 -0.99 -19.82
#